data_AF-A0A1G2P830-F1
#
_entry.id   AF-A0A1G2P830-F1
#
_cell.length_a   1.000
_cell.length_b   1.000
_cell.length_c   1.000
_cell.angle_alpha   90.00
_cell.angle_beta   90.00
_cell.angle_gamma   90.00
#
_symmetry.space_group_name_H-M   'P 1'
#
loop_
_entity.id
_entity.type
_entity.pdbx_description
1 polymer ?
#
loop_
_entity_poly.entity_id
_entity_poly.type
_entity_poly.pdbx_seq_one_letter_code
_entity_poly.pdbx_strand_id
1 'polypeptide(L)'
;MQVVQIKFRGISAVEVLVTISVLAILSTIGFVSYSSFVSKNVLDKSAKSVMAFVEETRLQSIASKNGERFGVHFEADGLTRFPGGTFVLSDPSNVLYPLDADVSVSAINLADSSSDVVFSRINGKASTSGVIELSLVADPSQKKQLRVEPTGLVFLQ
;
A
#
# COMPACT_ATOMS: atom_id res chain seq x y z
N MET A 1 12.77 -65.44 34.22
CA MET A 1 12.01 -64.58 33.29
C MET A 1 11.74 -63.27 34.03
N GLN A 2 12.54 -62.21 33.79
CA GLN A 2 12.33 -60.92 34.46
C GLN A 2 11.25 -60.13 33.72
N VAL A 3 10.19 -59.77 34.44
CA VAL A 3 9.12 -58.93 33.95
C VAL A 3 9.59 -57.49 34.06
N VAL A 4 9.86 -56.86 32.91
CA VAL A 4 10.18 -55.43 32.84
C VAL A 4 8.90 -54.65 33.13
N GLN A 5 8.84 -54.01 34.29
CA GLN A 5 7.74 -53.13 34.69
C GLN A 5 7.92 -51.76 34.02
N ILE A 6 7.06 -51.45 33.04
CA ILE A 6 7.02 -50.12 32.42
C ILE A 6 6.18 -49.20 33.32
N LYS A 7 6.83 -48.23 33.97
CA LYS A 7 6.19 -47.29 34.89
C LYS A 7 5.61 -46.11 34.11
N PHE A 8 4.30 -46.07 33.89
CA PHE A 8 3.62 -44.88 33.36
C PHE A 8 3.60 -43.79 34.44
N ARG A 9 4.40 -42.74 34.26
CA ARG A 9 4.34 -41.53 35.08
C ARG A 9 3.25 -40.62 34.49
N GLY A 10 2.21 -40.34 35.26
CA GLY A 10 1.18 -39.37 34.87
C GLY A 10 1.74 -37.94 34.83
N ILE A 11 1.18 -37.10 33.97
CA ILE A 11 1.52 -35.67 33.87
C ILE A 11 1.09 -34.96 35.16
N SER A 12 1.96 -34.12 35.72
CA SER A 12 1.64 -33.33 36.92
C SER A 12 0.74 -32.14 36.57
N ALA A 13 -0.20 -31.77 37.45
CA ALA A 13 -1.02 -30.56 37.28
C ALA A 13 -0.15 -29.29 37.10
N VAL A 14 1.00 -29.23 37.76
CA VAL A 14 1.97 -28.12 37.62
C VAL A 14 2.58 -28.10 36.21
N GLU A 15 2.84 -29.26 35.62
CA GLU A 15 3.41 -29.38 34.27
C GLU A 15 2.41 -28.93 33.20
N VAL A 16 1.13 -29.25 33.39
CA VAL A 16 0.05 -28.72 32.53
C VAL A 16 -0.05 -27.19 32.63
N LEU A 17 0.06 -26.63 33.84
CA LEU A 17 0.03 -25.17 34.01
C LEU A 17 1.23 -24.47 33.36
N VAL A 18 2.43 -25.03 33.53
CA VAL A 18 3.64 -24.48 32.91
C VAL A 18 3.56 -24.56 31.38
N THR A 19 3.11 -25.68 30.82
CA THR A 19 2.97 -25.84 29.37
C THR A 19 1.93 -24.88 28.78
N ILE A 20 0.77 -24.73 29.41
CA ILE A 20 -0.25 -23.73 29.00
C ILE A 20 0.33 -22.30 29.05
N SER A 21 1.10 -21.99 30.09
CA SER A 21 1.72 -20.66 30.23
C SER A 21 2.72 -20.39 29.11
N VAL A 22 3.56 -21.36 28.77
CA VAL A 22 4.50 -21.26 27.64
C VAL A 22 3.75 -21.11 26.32
N LEU A 23 2.69 -21.90 26.09
CA LEU A 23 1.88 -21.80 24.87
C LEU A 23 1.21 -20.43 24.75
N ALA A 24 0.67 -19.87 25.83
CA ALA A 24 0.04 -18.55 25.81
C ALA A 24 1.03 -17.44 25.42
N ILE A 25 2.26 -17.49 25.95
CA ILE A 25 3.33 -16.55 25.58
C ILE A 25 3.68 -16.69 24.10
N LEU A 26 3.90 -17.92 23.61
CA LEU A 26 4.23 -18.18 22.21
C LEU A 26 3.11 -17.73 21.26
N SER A 27 1.85 -17.99 21.60
CA SER A 27 0.70 -17.54 20.81
C SER A 27 0.66 -16.02 20.70
N THR A 28 0.87 -15.30 21.79
CA THR A 28 0.84 -13.83 21.80
C THR A 28 1.90 -13.25 20.86
N ILE A 29 3.13 -13.76 20.92
CA ILE A 29 4.22 -13.33 20.02
C ILE A 29 3.87 -13.65 18.57
N GLY A 30 3.30 -14.83 18.32
CA GLY A 30 2.85 -15.25 16.98
C GLY A 30 1.80 -14.31 16.39
N PHE A 31 0.78 -13.94 17.16
CA PHE A 31 -0.28 -13.04 16.71
C PHE A 31 0.23 -11.64 16.35
N VAL A 32 1.08 -11.04 17.20
CA VAL A 32 1.65 -9.71 16.93
C VAL A 32 2.49 -9.71 15.66
N SER A 33 3.35 -10.73 15.50
CA SER A 33 4.19 -10.87 14.31
C SER A 33 3.35 -11.07 13.04
N TYR A 34 2.32 -11.91 13.12
CA TYR A 34 1.43 -12.17 12.00
C TYR A 34 0.66 -10.91 11.56
N SER A 35 0.08 -10.17 12.52
CA SER A 35 -0.65 -8.93 12.21
C SER A 35 0.25 -7.89 11.53
N SER A 36 1.47 -7.65 12.05
CA SER A 36 2.43 -6.74 11.41
C SER A 36 2.81 -7.19 10.00
N PHE A 37 2.98 -8.50 9.78
CA PHE A 37 3.29 -9.04 8.47
C PHE A 37 2.14 -8.82 7.47
N VAL A 38 0.89 -9.06 7.87
CA VAL A 38 -0.27 -8.83 7.01
C VAL A 38 -0.36 -7.35 6.61
N SER A 39 -0.30 -6.43 7.56
CA SER A 39 -0.40 -4.99 7.25
C SER A 39 0.73 -4.52 6.33
N LYS A 40 1.96 -4.98 6.53
CA LYS A 40 3.08 -4.66 5.62
C LYS A 40 2.86 -5.17 4.19
N ASN A 41 2.28 -6.36 4.04
CA ASN A 41 1.92 -6.89 2.72
C ASN A 41 0.80 -6.09 2.07
N VAL A 42 -0.18 -5.62 2.84
CA VAL A 42 -1.24 -4.72 2.34
C VAL A 42 -0.63 -3.43 1.83
N LEU A 43 0.24 -2.77 2.62
CA LEU A 43 0.94 -1.55 2.21
C LEU A 43 1.76 -1.75 0.92
N ASP A 44 2.53 -2.85 0.82
CA ASP A 44 3.32 -3.16 -0.37
C ASP A 44 2.46 -3.39 -1.62
N LYS A 45 1.36 -4.13 -1.48
CA LYS A 45 0.40 -4.35 -2.57
C LYS A 45 -0.28 -3.05 -3.00
N SER A 46 -0.79 -2.28 -2.04
CA SER A 46 -1.42 -0.99 -2.32
C SER A 46 -0.45 -0.06 -3.04
N ALA A 47 0.80 0.04 -2.59
CA ALA A 47 1.79 0.90 -3.24
C ALA A 47 2.14 0.45 -4.67
N LYS A 48 2.24 -0.87 -4.92
CA LYS A 48 2.41 -1.41 -6.28
C LYS A 48 1.19 -1.14 -7.17
N SER A 49 -0.01 -1.27 -6.63
CA SER A 49 -1.23 -0.98 -7.39
C SER A 49 -1.37 0.51 -7.70
N VAL A 50 -1.02 1.40 -6.76
CA VAL A 50 -0.95 2.84 -7.00
C VAL A 50 0.06 3.15 -8.11
N MET A 51 1.27 2.59 -8.03
CA MET A 51 2.27 2.75 -9.08
C MET A 51 1.74 2.29 -10.45
N ALA A 52 1.09 1.14 -10.50
CA ALA A 52 0.48 0.61 -11.73
C ALA A 52 -0.64 1.51 -12.26
N PHE A 53 -1.48 2.06 -11.39
CA PHE A 53 -2.56 2.98 -11.76
C PHE A 53 -2.02 4.29 -12.35
N VAL A 54 -0.97 4.85 -11.75
CA VAL A 54 -0.30 6.06 -12.25
C VAL A 54 0.37 5.77 -13.60
N GLU A 55 1.05 4.63 -13.73
CA GLU A 55 1.67 4.21 -14.99
C GLU A 55 0.64 3.97 -16.09
N GLU A 56 -0.49 3.32 -15.79
CA GLU A 56 -1.60 3.15 -16.72
C GLU A 56 -2.14 4.51 -17.19
N THR A 57 -2.29 5.47 -16.27
CA THR A 57 -2.76 6.82 -16.57
C THR A 57 -1.79 7.56 -17.52
N ARG A 58 -0.48 7.41 -17.29
CA ARG A 58 0.54 7.92 -18.20
C ARG A 58 0.43 7.26 -19.58
N LEU A 59 0.28 5.94 -19.65
CA LEU A 59 0.13 5.22 -20.92
C LEU A 59 -1.14 5.63 -21.68
N GLN A 60 -2.26 5.84 -20.99
CA GLN A 60 -3.49 6.35 -21.60
C GLN A 60 -3.32 7.77 -22.18
N SER A 61 -2.52 8.61 -21.52
CA SER A 61 -2.15 9.93 -22.03
C SER A 61 -1.30 9.83 -23.30
N ILE A 62 -0.28 8.98 -23.31
CA ILE A 62 0.59 8.75 -24.48
C ILE A 62 -0.22 8.18 -25.65
N ALA A 63 -1.11 7.22 -25.37
CA ALA A 63 -2.01 6.67 -26.37
C ALA A 63 -3.02 7.71 -26.89
N SER A 64 -3.09 8.90 -26.26
CA SER A 64 -4.05 9.95 -26.60
C SER A 64 -5.47 9.39 -26.66
N LYS A 65 -5.83 8.56 -25.69
CA LYS A 65 -7.17 7.95 -25.64
C LYS A 65 -8.20 9.09 -25.69
N ASN A 66 -9.09 9.06 -26.67
CA ASN A 66 -10.09 10.11 -26.95
C ASN A 66 -9.52 11.49 -27.32
N GLY A 67 -8.24 11.61 -27.66
CA GLY A 67 -7.59 12.88 -28.00
C GLY A 67 -7.15 13.70 -26.79
N GLU A 68 -7.26 13.16 -25.58
CA GLU A 68 -7.01 13.87 -24.33
C GLU A 68 -5.69 13.48 -23.67
N ARG A 69 -5.22 14.34 -22.76
CA ARG A 69 -4.22 14.00 -21.73
C ARG A 69 -4.96 13.55 -20.49
N PHE A 70 -4.32 12.78 -19.64
CA PHE A 70 -4.86 12.36 -18.36
C PHE A 70 -3.92 12.78 -17.24
N GLY A 71 -4.51 13.01 -16.07
CA GLY A 71 -3.81 13.23 -14.83
C GLY A 71 -4.32 12.33 -13.72
N VAL A 72 -3.57 12.31 -12.63
CA VAL A 72 -3.93 11.65 -11.38
C VAL A 72 -4.01 12.72 -10.30
N HIS A 73 -5.17 12.79 -9.66
CA HIS A 73 -5.41 13.57 -8.45
C HIS A 73 -5.19 12.64 -7.24
N PHE A 74 -4.39 13.07 -6.28
CA PHE A 74 -4.07 12.29 -5.07
C PHE A 74 -4.85 12.85 -3.88
N GLU A 75 -5.53 11.96 -3.16
CA GLU A 75 -6.28 12.24 -1.93
C GLU A 75 -5.83 11.28 -0.82
N ALA A 76 -6.23 11.56 0.42
CA ALA A 76 -5.79 10.77 1.57
C ALA A 76 -6.23 9.30 1.50
N ASP A 77 -7.40 9.05 0.94
CA ASP A 77 -8.09 7.75 0.87
C ASP A 77 -8.07 7.12 -0.52
N GLY A 78 -7.46 7.79 -1.51
CA GLY A 78 -7.59 7.35 -2.89
C GLY A 78 -6.84 8.18 -3.91
N LEU A 79 -7.03 7.77 -5.15
CA LEU A 79 -6.56 8.48 -6.32
C LEU A 79 -7.68 8.58 -7.33
N THR A 80 -7.73 9.67 -8.07
CA THR A 80 -8.69 9.84 -9.16
C THR A 80 -7.95 10.12 -10.45
N ARG A 81 -8.13 9.25 -11.45
CA ARG A 81 -7.70 9.55 -12.82
C ARG A 81 -8.74 10.47 -13.46
N PHE A 82 -8.29 11.59 -13.98
CA PHE A 82 -9.13 12.58 -14.65
C PHE A 82 -8.61 12.90 -16.06
N PRO A 83 -9.50 13.20 -17.01
CA PRO A 83 -9.10 13.73 -18.31
C PRO A 83 -8.75 15.23 -18.25
N GLY A 84 -7.93 15.67 -19.19
CA GLY A 84 -7.60 17.08 -19.37
C GLY A 84 -6.37 17.54 -18.57
N GLY A 85 -6.27 18.86 -18.41
CA GLY A 85 -5.13 19.52 -17.75
C GLY A 85 -5.41 19.98 -16.33
N THR A 86 -6.64 19.83 -15.85
CA THR A 86 -7.10 20.35 -14.57
C THR A 86 -8.15 19.40 -14.02
N PHE A 87 -8.01 19.03 -12.75
CA PHE A 87 -8.97 18.17 -12.09
C PHE A 87 -10.30 18.91 -11.87
N VAL A 88 -11.41 18.25 -12.21
CA VAL A 88 -12.77 18.73 -11.95
C VAL A 88 -13.52 17.61 -11.24
N LEU A 89 -13.84 17.81 -9.96
CA LEU A 89 -14.44 16.78 -9.11
C LEU A 89 -15.75 16.20 -9.68
N SER A 90 -16.57 17.02 -10.32
CA SER A 90 -17.88 16.64 -10.88
C SER A 90 -17.81 16.07 -12.30
N ASP A 91 -16.62 15.85 -12.87
CA ASP A 91 -16.50 15.26 -14.21
C ASP A 91 -16.90 13.78 -14.18
N PRO A 92 -17.92 13.36 -14.97
CA PRO A 92 -18.35 11.96 -15.02
C PRO A 92 -17.30 11.01 -15.62
N SER A 93 -16.27 11.55 -16.26
CA SER A 93 -15.17 10.79 -16.86
C SER A 93 -14.07 10.44 -15.84
N ASN A 94 -14.19 10.95 -14.62
CA ASN A 94 -13.28 10.61 -13.52
C ASN A 94 -13.37 9.12 -13.17
N VAL A 95 -12.21 8.49 -13.01
CA VAL A 95 -12.11 7.10 -12.57
C VAL A 95 -11.45 7.10 -11.20
N LEU A 96 -12.26 6.81 -10.18
CA LEU A 96 -11.82 6.70 -8.80
C LEU A 96 -11.12 5.37 -8.57
N TYR A 97 -10.01 5.44 -7.85
CA TYR A 97 -9.24 4.31 -7.37
C TYR A 97 -9.12 4.42 -5.84
N PRO A 98 -10.04 3.77 -5.09
CA PRO A 98 -9.98 3.79 -3.63
C PRO A 98 -8.78 2.98 -3.15
N LEU A 99 -8.11 3.47 -2.10
CA LEU A 99 -7.10 2.69 -1.39
C LEU A 99 -7.76 1.67 -0.46
N ASP A 100 -6.97 0.68 -0.06
CA ASP A 100 -7.34 -0.21 1.04
C ASP A 100 -7.53 0.61 2.33
N ALA A 101 -8.52 0.27 3.15
CA ALA A 101 -8.85 1.02 4.37
C ALA A 101 -7.69 1.08 5.38
N ASP A 102 -6.75 0.14 5.31
CA ASP A 102 -5.56 0.11 6.17
C ASP A 102 -4.44 1.04 5.67
N VAL A 103 -4.55 1.63 4.47
CA VAL A 103 -3.52 2.45 3.81
C VAL A 103 -4.07 3.84 3.48
N SER A 104 -3.26 4.86 3.71
CA SER A 104 -3.59 6.24 3.33
C SER A 104 -2.39 6.94 2.69
N VAL A 105 -2.66 7.95 1.88
CA VAL A 105 -1.65 8.91 1.43
C VAL A 105 -1.34 9.84 2.61
N SER A 106 -0.17 9.67 3.22
CA SER A 106 0.25 10.45 4.40
C SER A 106 0.85 11.79 4.03
N ALA A 107 1.46 11.91 2.86
CA ALA A 107 2.05 13.15 2.38
C ALA A 107 2.10 13.20 0.85
N ILE A 108 1.90 14.41 0.32
CA ILE A 108 2.03 14.73 -1.10
C ILE A 108 3.10 15.81 -1.21
N ASN A 109 4.30 15.44 -1.64
CA ASN A 109 5.45 16.33 -1.75
C ASN A 109 5.81 16.52 -3.23
N LEU A 110 4.95 17.23 -3.96
CA LEU A 110 5.18 17.62 -5.36
C LEU A 110 5.87 18.99 -5.43
N ALA A 111 6.69 19.20 -6.45
CA ALA A 111 7.51 20.41 -6.59
C ALA A 111 6.68 21.71 -6.69
N ASP A 112 5.46 21.62 -7.19
CA ASP A 112 4.50 22.72 -7.34
C ASP A 112 3.48 22.79 -6.19
N SER A 113 3.64 21.97 -5.14
CA SER A 113 2.70 21.83 -4.02
C SER A 113 1.26 21.49 -4.44
N SER A 114 1.07 21.02 -5.67
CA SER A 114 -0.23 20.52 -6.14
C SER A 114 -0.49 19.12 -5.60
N SER A 115 -1.74 18.67 -5.73
CA SER A 115 -2.16 17.28 -5.54
C SER A 115 -2.24 16.51 -6.84
N ASP A 116 -1.77 17.09 -7.95
CA ASP A 116 -2.14 16.65 -9.30
C ASP A 116 -0.89 16.38 -10.12
N VAL A 117 -0.85 15.22 -10.78
CA VAL A 117 0.19 14.90 -11.75
C VAL A 117 -0.48 14.67 -13.10
N VAL A 118 -0.23 15.58 -14.05
CA VAL A 118 -0.78 15.52 -15.40
C VAL A 118 0.29 15.04 -16.38
N PHE A 119 -0.05 14.10 -17.25
CA PHE A 119 0.89 13.55 -18.23
C PHE A 119 0.67 14.12 -19.64
N SER A 120 1.77 14.44 -20.32
CA SER A 120 1.75 14.94 -21.70
C SER A 120 1.37 13.84 -22.70
N ARG A 121 0.61 14.22 -23.74
CA ARG A 121 0.06 13.30 -24.74
C ARG A 121 1.07 12.59 -25.64
N ILE A 122 2.25 13.17 -25.86
CA ILE A 122 3.19 12.68 -26.88
C ILE A 122 4.32 11.89 -26.24
N ASN A 123 4.77 12.31 -25.07
CA ASN A 123 5.96 11.75 -24.41
C ASN A 123 5.72 11.31 -22.97
N GLY A 124 4.50 11.46 -22.45
CA GLY A 124 4.15 11.05 -21.10
C GLY A 124 4.89 11.80 -20.00
N LYS A 125 5.53 12.94 -20.30
CA LYS A 125 6.18 13.77 -19.27
C LYS A 125 5.15 14.24 -18.25
N ALA A 126 5.52 14.17 -16.97
CA ALA A 126 4.70 14.69 -15.90
C ALA A 126 4.79 16.23 -15.85
N SER A 127 3.69 16.88 -15.45
CA SER A 127 3.61 18.33 -15.20
C SER A 127 4.47 18.75 -14.01
N THR A 128 4.62 17.87 -13.04
CA THR A 128 5.35 18.07 -11.79
C THR A 128 6.07 16.77 -11.40
N SER A 129 7.07 16.88 -10.54
CA SER A 129 7.83 15.76 -10.01
C SER A 129 7.85 15.83 -8.50
N GLY A 130 8.00 14.70 -7.84
CA GLY A 130 8.01 14.67 -6.38
C GLY A 130 7.80 13.28 -5.81
N VAL A 131 7.43 13.24 -4.54
CA VAL A 131 7.22 12.00 -3.79
C VAL A 131 5.83 12.00 -3.17
N ILE A 132 5.10 10.93 -3.41
CA ILE A 132 3.85 10.61 -2.73
C ILE A 132 4.17 9.55 -1.69
N GLU A 133 3.79 9.79 -0.45
CA GLU A 133 4.02 8.87 0.65
C GLU A 133 2.73 8.14 1.02
N LEU A 134 2.81 6.82 1.05
CA LEU A 134 1.75 5.92 1.50
C LEU A 134 2.15 5.36 2.86
N SER A 135 1.23 5.30 3.81
CA SER A 135 1.49 4.74 5.13
C SER A 135 0.33 3.90 5.63
N LEU A 136 0.60 3.02 6.59
CA LEU A 136 -0.47 2.34 7.31
C LEU A 136 -1.19 3.32 8.24
N VAL A 137 -2.52 3.27 8.24
CA VAL A 137 -3.35 4.07 9.15
C VAL A 137 -3.07 3.71 10.60
N ALA A 138 -2.91 2.42 10.89
CA ALA A 138 -2.64 1.91 12.24
C ALA A 138 -1.20 2.17 12.74
N ASP A 139 -0.24 2.29 11.83
CA ASP A 139 1.17 2.54 12.16
C ASP A 139 1.82 3.44 11.09
N PRO A 140 1.75 4.78 11.27
CA PRO A 140 2.33 5.72 10.33
C PRO A 140 3.85 5.62 10.20
N SER A 141 4.56 4.85 11.04
CA SER A 141 6.00 4.61 10.85
C SER A 141 6.29 3.67 9.69
N GLN A 142 5.33 2.83 9.30
CA GLN A 142 5.42 1.94 8.14
C GLN A 142 4.98 2.71 6.90
N LYS A 143 5.94 3.01 6.03
CA LYS A 143 5.75 3.90 4.88
C LYS A 143 6.33 3.30 3.60
N LYS A 144 5.74 3.69 2.48
CA LYS A 144 6.23 3.45 1.12
C LYS A 144 6.19 4.74 0.33
N GLN A 145 7.21 4.96 -0.51
CA GLN A 145 7.32 6.20 -1.26
C GLN A 145 7.19 5.89 -2.75
N LEU A 146 6.25 6.57 -3.40
CA LEU A 146 6.12 6.60 -4.85
C LEU A 146 6.77 7.88 -5.36
N ARG A 147 7.86 7.73 -6.10
CA ARG A 147 8.58 8.84 -6.71
C ARG A 147 8.15 9.03 -8.15
N VAL A 148 7.72 10.24 -8.48
CA VAL A 148 7.37 10.68 -9.83
C VAL A 148 8.50 11.53 -10.38
N GLU A 149 9.10 11.08 -11.48
CA GLU A 149 10.18 11.81 -12.16
C GLU A 149 9.63 12.79 -13.22
N PRO A 150 10.39 13.84 -13.59
CA PRO A 150 9.99 14.78 -14.66
C PRO A 150 9.76 14.10 -16.02
N THR A 151 10.35 12.93 -16.23
CA THR A 151 10.11 12.08 -17.42
C THR A 151 8.73 11.44 -17.43
N GLY A 152 8.00 11.49 -16.30
CA GLY A 152 6.74 10.83 -16.06
C GLY A 152 6.86 9.38 -15.60
N LEU A 153 8.08 8.85 -15.48
CA LEU A 153 8.31 7.52 -14.92
C LEU A 153 8.07 7.54 -13.41
N VAL A 154 7.54 6.43 -12.90
CA VAL A 154 7.24 6.24 -11.48
C VAL A 154 8.02 5.07 -10.91
N PHE A 155 8.53 5.25 -9.69
CA PHE A 155 9.33 4.24 -8.98
C PHE A 155 8.87 4.10 -7.54
N LEU A 156 8.77 2.86 -7.08
CA LEU A 156 8.54 2.55 -5.67
C LEU A 156 9.87 2.51 -4.92
N GLN A 157 9.93 3.16 -3.75
CA GLN A 157 11.05 3.17 -2.82
C GLN A 157 10.65 2.57 -1.47
#